data_AF-A0A354C7U9-F1
#
_entry.id   AF-A0A354C7U9-F1
#
_cell.length_a   1.000
_cell.length_b   1.000
_cell.length_c   1.000
_cell.angle_alpha   90.00
_cell.angle_beta   90.00
_cell.angle_gamma   90.00
#
_symmetry.space_group_name_H-M   'P 1'
#
loop_
_entity.id
_entity.type
_entity.pdbx_description
1 polymer ?
#
loop_
_entity_poly.entity_id
_entity_poly.type
_entity_poly.pdbx_seq_one_letter_code
_entity_poly.pdbx_strand_id
1 'polypeptide(L)'
;MVLLNKINFLMVLSLAFILIACAPVLSDKSLREANLSVSFQELQKNPDAYTGKVIILGGRIISTTVKKEEAWVEVLQQPLDRQYRPENRDISYGRFIIVFQGFIDPAIYAPYRLITVAGEVTGKKILPVKEIQYIYPVLSPREHALIKPEDYYDSQPRFHFGFGLGIFR
;
A
#
# COMPACT_ATOMS: atom_id res chain seq x y z
N MET A 1 -45.78 2.12 24.74
CA MET A 1 -44.45 2.02 25.38
C MET A 1 -43.56 0.95 24.74
N VAL A 2 -44.07 -0.25 24.41
CA VAL A 2 -43.28 -1.36 23.81
C VAL A 2 -42.77 -1.07 22.38
N LEU A 3 -43.52 -0.31 21.57
CA LEU A 3 -43.15 -0.02 20.17
C LEU A 3 -41.96 0.96 20.04
N LEU A 4 -41.86 1.94 20.96
CA LEU A 4 -40.78 2.93 21.00
C LEU A 4 -39.42 2.28 21.33
N ASN A 5 -39.44 1.27 22.21
CA ASN A 5 -38.25 0.54 22.61
C ASN A 5 -37.70 -0.36 21.49
N LYS A 6 -38.59 -0.88 20.63
CA LYS A 6 -38.19 -1.65 19.43
C LYS A 6 -37.56 -0.78 18.36
N ILE A 7 -38.04 0.46 18.17
CA ILE A 7 -37.44 1.43 17.24
C ILE A 7 -36.07 1.87 17.73
N ASN A 8 -35.92 2.18 19.03
CA ASN A 8 -34.61 2.50 19.61
C ASN A 8 -33.64 1.31 19.51
N PHE A 9 -34.11 0.08 19.73
CA PHE A 9 -33.28 -1.12 19.57
C PHE A 9 -32.83 -1.33 18.11
N LEU A 10 -33.71 -1.10 17.13
CA LEU A 10 -33.36 -1.14 15.71
C LEU A 10 -32.40 -0.02 15.31
N MET A 11 -32.53 1.17 15.90
CA MET A 11 -31.63 2.30 15.68
C MET A 11 -30.22 2.02 16.23
N VAL A 12 -30.14 1.42 17.43
CA VAL A 12 -28.86 1.01 18.05
C VAL A 12 -28.22 -0.14 17.26
N LEU A 13 -29.00 -1.11 16.77
CA LEU A 13 -28.49 -2.20 15.95
C LEU A 13 -28.01 -1.72 14.56
N SER A 14 -28.72 -0.76 13.95
CA SER A 14 -28.33 -0.07 12.71
C SER A 14 -27.03 0.74 12.91
N LEU A 15 -26.90 1.45 14.03
CA LEU A 15 -25.69 2.22 14.36
C LEU A 15 -24.48 1.30 14.65
N ALA A 16 -24.71 0.11 15.22
CA ALA A 16 -23.67 -0.90 15.44
C ALA A 16 -23.14 -1.52 14.13
N PHE A 17 -23.98 -1.63 13.10
CA PHE A 17 -23.57 -2.17 11.78
C PHE A 17 -22.72 -1.19 10.95
N ILE A 18 -22.74 0.11 11.27
CA ILE A 18 -21.95 1.13 10.55
C ILE A 18 -20.48 1.15 11.00
N LEU A 19 -20.14 0.49 12.12
CA LEU A 19 -18.79 0.51 12.69
C LEU A 19 -17.84 -0.59 12.15
N ILE A 20 -18.11 -1.14 10.96
CA ILE A 20 -17.12 -1.98 10.25
C ILE A 20 -16.06 -1.06 9.64
N ALA A 21 -15.24 -0.44 10.48
CA ALA A 21 -14.12 0.37 10.07
C ALA A 21 -13.00 -0.56 9.58
N CYS A 22 -12.73 -0.55 8.27
CA CYS A 22 -11.57 -1.24 7.72
C CYS A 22 -10.31 -0.43 8.10
N ALA A 23 -9.42 -1.02 8.90
CA ALA A 23 -8.23 -0.34 9.37
C ALA A 23 -7.22 -0.12 8.22
N PRO A 24 -6.68 1.10 8.05
CA PRO A 24 -5.63 1.34 7.08
C PRO A 24 -4.36 0.56 7.44
N VAL A 25 -3.51 0.32 6.44
CA VAL A 25 -2.27 -0.44 6.60
C VAL A 25 -1.18 0.35 7.34
N LEU A 26 -1.28 1.68 7.36
CA LEU A 26 -0.37 2.59 8.04
C LEU A 26 -1.06 3.24 9.23
N SER A 27 -0.28 3.65 10.24
CA SER A 27 -0.80 4.36 11.40
C SER A 27 -1.40 5.73 11.03
N ASP A 28 -2.40 6.16 11.80
CA ASP A 28 -3.02 7.49 11.62
C ASP A 28 -2.00 8.64 11.74
N LYS A 29 -0.92 8.43 12.49
CA LYS A 29 0.16 9.41 12.61
C LYS A 29 0.84 9.63 11.26
N SER A 30 1.26 8.55 10.60
CA SER A 30 1.90 8.63 9.29
C SER A 30 0.96 9.19 8.22
N LEU A 31 -0.32 8.85 8.27
CA LEU A 31 -1.32 9.41 7.35
C LEU A 31 -1.49 10.93 7.50
N ARG A 32 -1.39 11.46 8.72
CA ARG A 32 -1.47 12.91 8.97
C ARG A 32 -0.20 13.66 8.60
N GLU A 33 0.96 13.04 8.77
CA GLU A 33 2.26 13.65 8.43
C GLU A 33 2.53 13.65 6.92
N ALA A 34 1.98 12.69 6.19
CA ALA A 34 2.21 12.56 4.76
C ALA A 34 1.44 13.59 3.93
N ASN A 35 2.09 14.10 2.90
CA ASN A 35 1.46 14.92 1.87
C ASN A 35 0.79 14.02 0.84
N LEU A 36 -0.54 13.89 0.94
CA LEU A 36 -1.37 13.06 0.07
C LEU A 36 -1.68 13.71 -1.30
N SER A 37 -1.31 14.97 -1.49
CA SER A 37 -1.59 15.70 -2.75
C SER A 37 -0.53 15.48 -3.82
N VAL A 38 0.62 14.87 -3.48
CA VAL A 38 1.70 14.62 -4.43
C VAL A 38 1.40 13.35 -5.22
N SER A 39 1.18 13.49 -6.52
CA SER A 39 1.04 12.31 -7.39
C SER A 39 2.41 11.69 -7.67
N PHE A 40 2.42 10.38 -7.93
CA PHE A 40 3.65 9.69 -8.31
C PHE A 40 4.24 10.24 -9.61
N GLN A 41 3.40 10.62 -10.58
CA GLN A 41 3.81 11.16 -11.87
C GLN A 41 4.54 12.50 -11.73
N GLU A 42 4.12 13.36 -10.80
CA GLU A 42 4.81 14.62 -10.51
C GLU A 42 6.14 14.37 -9.79
N LEU A 43 6.13 13.50 -8.78
CA LEU A 43 7.34 13.07 -8.08
C LEU A 43 8.38 12.52 -9.05
N GLN A 44 7.96 11.65 -9.96
CA GLN A 44 8.82 10.99 -10.95
C GLN A 44 9.48 12.00 -11.92
N LYS A 45 8.80 13.09 -12.25
CA LYS A 45 9.33 14.15 -13.13
C LYS A 45 10.42 14.98 -12.43
N ASN A 46 10.25 15.29 -11.14
CA ASN A 46 11.19 16.11 -10.40
C ASN A 46 11.29 15.69 -8.91
N PRO A 47 11.98 14.58 -8.59
CA PRO A 47 12.05 14.07 -7.22
C PRO A 47 12.67 15.08 -6.24
N ASP A 48 13.65 15.85 -6.71
CA ASP A 48 14.41 16.80 -5.89
C ASP A 48 13.53 17.92 -5.32
N ALA A 49 12.47 18.34 -6.05
CA ALA A 49 11.49 19.33 -5.59
C ALA A 49 10.59 18.84 -4.44
N TYR A 50 10.65 17.55 -4.11
CA TYR A 50 9.90 16.95 -3.00
C TYR A 50 10.79 16.49 -1.86
N THR A 51 12.11 16.72 -1.93
CA THR A 51 13.05 16.36 -0.86
C THR A 51 12.61 16.89 0.51
N GLY A 52 12.67 16.05 1.53
CA GLY A 52 12.22 16.35 2.90
C GLY A 52 10.71 16.23 3.13
N LYS A 53 9.91 16.06 2.07
CA LYS A 53 8.46 15.80 2.21
C LYS A 53 8.23 14.33 2.51
N VAL A 54 7.32 14.06 3.45
CA VAL A 54 6.78 12.72 3.68
C VAL A 54 5.64 12.48 2.71
N ILE A 55 5.67 11.35 2.01
CA ILE A 55 4.61 10.92 1.09
C ILE A 55 4.29 9.45 1.33
N ILE A 56 3.15 9.00 0.79
CA ILE A 56 2.78 7.58 0.81
C ILE A 56 2.87 7.03 -0.61
N LEU A 57 3.68 5.99 -0.77
CA LEU A 57 3.75 5.20 -2.00
C LEU A 57 3.59 3.73 -1.66
N GLY A 58 3.21 2.95 -2.65
CA GLY A 58 3.28 1.51 -2.54
C GLY A 58 3.26 0.86 -3.91
N GLY A 59 3.39 -0.46 -3.89
CA GLY A 59 3.50 -1.24 -5.09
C GLY A 59 4.07 -2.61 -4.83
N ARG A 60 4.54 -3.22 -5.91
CA ARG A 60 5.11 -4.56 -5.91
C ARG A 60 6.63 -4.50 -5.88
N ILE A 61 7.24 -5.22 -4.95
CA ILE A 61 8.70 -5.37 -4.88
C ILE A 61 9.19 -6.08 -6.15
N ILE A 62 10.15 -5.46 -6.81
CA ILE A 62 10.86 -6.04 -7.96
C ILE A 62 12.12 -6.75 -7.50
N SER A 63 12.92 -6.09 -6.66
CA SER A 63 14.18 -6.62 -6.18
C SER A 63 14.55 -6.00 -4.83
N THR A 64 15.36 -6.74 -4.07
CA THR A 64 15.96 -6.26 -2.81
C THR A 64 17.46 -6.48 -2.87
N THR A 65 18.22 -5.40 -2.74
CA THR A 65 19.70 -5.42 -2.77
C THR A 65 20.23 -4.97 -1.43
N VAL A 66 20.90 -5.88 -0.71
CA VAL A 66 21.60 -5.55 0.54
C VAL A 66 22.97 -4.98 0.22
N LYS A 67 23.31 -3.85 0.84
CA LYS A 67 24.62 -3.24 0.82
C LYS A 67 25.23 -3.28 2.22
N LYS A 68 26.45 -2.75 2.35
CA LYS A 68 27.21 -2.79 3.60
C LYS A 68 26.48 -2.13 4.78
N GLU A 69 25.77 -1.02 4.54
CA GLU A 69 25.15 -0.18 5.59
C GLU A 69 23.67 0.11 5.35
N GLU A 70 23.13 -0.32 4.21
CA GLU A 70 21.76 -0.03 3.79
C GLU A 70 21.22 -1.15 2.90
N ALA A 71 19.92 -1.23 2.76
CA ALA A 71 19.26 -2.12 1.81
C ALA A 71 18.31 -1.35 0.92
N TRP A 72 18.36 -1.65 -0.38
CA TRP A 72 17.56 -1.00 -1.41
C TRP A 72 16.46 -1.95 -1.84
N VAL A 73 15.21 -1.52 -1.66
CA VAL A 73 14.05 -2.24 -2.17
C VAL A 73 13.54 -1.47 -3.39
N GLU A 74 13.70 -2.06 -4.57
CA GLU A 74 13.13 -1.53 -5.81
C GLU A 74 11.64 -1.93 -5.88
N VAL A 75 10.78 -0.93 -6.03
CA VAL A 75 9.33 -1.12 -6.05
C VAL A 75 8.76 -0.60 -7.36
N LEU A 76 7.97 -1.44 -8.03
CA LEU A 76 7.11 -1.04 -9.13
C LEU A 76 5.86 -0.40 -8.53
N GLN A 77 5.73 0.91 -8.69
CA GLN A 77 4.63 1.66 -8.09
C GLN A 77 3.29 1.18 -8.65
N GLN A 78 2.30 1.04 -7.76
CA GLN A 78 0.90 0.75 -8.09
C GLN A 78 -0.02 1.73 -7.35
N PRO A 79 -1.21 2.05 -7.92
CA PRO A 79 -2.23 2.80 -7.19
C PRO A 79 -2.56 2.17 -5.85
N LEU A 80 -2.93 2.99 -4.86
CA LEU A 80 -3.32 2.52 -3.54
C LEU A 80 -4.85 2.57 -3.40
N ASP A 81 -5.42 1.57 -2.73
CA ASP A 81 -6.84 1.57 -2.36
C ASP A 81 -7.11 2.48 -1.15
N ARG A 82 -8.37 2.46 -0.67
CA ARG A 82 -8.82 3.28 0.48
C ARG A 82 -8.12 2.92 1.80
N GLN A 83 -7.49 1.75 1.89
CA GLN A 83 -6.74 1.27 3.04
C GLN A 83 -5.22 1.43 2.84
N TYR A 84 -4.81 2.15 1.79
CA TYR A 84 -3.42 2.31 1.38
C TYR A 84 -2.73 0.98 1.00
N ARG A 85 -3.48 -0.02 0.53
CA ARG A 85 -2.92 -1.26 -0.03
C ARG A 85 -2.67 -1.07 -1.52
N PRO A 86 -1.56 -1.60 -2.08
CA PRO A 86 -1.35 -1.54 -3.52
C PRO A 86 -2.39 -2.38 -4.26
N GLU A 87 -3.03 -1.78 -5.24
CA GLU A 87 -3.94 -2.49 -6.13
C GLU A 87 -3.13 -3.44 -7.02
N ASN A 88 -3.42 -4.73 -6.95
CA ASN A 88 -2.75 -5.73 -7.78
C ASN A 88 -3.35 -5.75 -9.19
N ARG A 89 -3.02 -4.70 -9.94
CA ARG A 89 -3.35 -4.56 -11.35
C ARG A 89 -2.07 -4.48 -12.15
N ASP A 90 -2.15 -4.80 -13.45
CA ASP A 90 -1.07 -4.57 -14.42
C ASP A 90 -0.94 -3.09 -14.82
N ILE A 91 -1.16 -2.18 -13.86
CA ILE A 91 -1.02 -0.74 -14.01
C ILE A 91 0.14 -0.31 -13.12
N SER A 92 1.12 0.38 -13.71
CA SER A 92 2.20 1.02 -12.98
C SER A 92 2.51 2.39 -13.56
N TYR A 93 2.82 3.35 -12.69
CA TYR A 93 3.26 4.68 -13.10
C TYR A 93 4.77 4.85 -13.10
N GLY A 94 5.54 3.84 -12.70
CA GLY A 94 7.01 3.85 -12.71
C GLY A 94 7.63 3.09 -11.53
N ARG A 95 8.88 3.39 -11.23
CA ARG A 95 9.67 2.68 -10.21
C ARG A 95 10.28 3.65 -9.22
N PHE A 96 10.33 3.25 -7.95
CA PHE A 96 11.02 4.00 -6.91
C PHE A 96 11.85 3.04 -6.04
N ILE A 97 12.73 3.62 -5.24
CA ILE A 97 13.59 2.86 -4.32
C ILE A 97 13.26 3.28 -2.89
N ILE A 98 13.03 2.29 -2.04
CA ILE A 98 13.01 2.48 -0.59
C ILE A 98 14.40 2.11 -0.07
N VAL A 99 15.03 3.04 0.65
CA VAL A 99 16.35 2.81 1.25
C VAL A 99 16.17 2.60 2.75
N PHE A 100 16.32 1.35 3.19
CA PHE A 100 16.36 1.00 4.60
C PHE A 100 17.78 1.16 5.13
N GLN A 101 17.91 1.79 6.30
CA GLN A 101 19.19 1.82 7.02
C GLN A 101 19.43 0.44 7.66
N GLY A 102 20.60 -0.14 7.43
CA GLY A 102 20.97 -1.47 7.91
C GLY A 102 20.45 -2.63 7.05
N PHE A 103 20.46 -3.82 7.66
CA PHE A 103 20.07 -5.07 7.00
C PHE A 103 18.56 -5.27 7.02
N ILE A 104 18.01 -5.66 5.87
CA ILE A 104 16.69 -6.29 5.77
C ILE A 104 16.86 -7.62 5.04
N ASP A 105 16.10 -8.64 5.45
CA ASP A 105 16.19 -9.97 4.84
C ASP A 105 15.53 -9.98 3.45
N PRO A 106 16.26 -10.24 2.35
CA PRO A 106 15.68 -10.33 1.01
C PRO A 106 14.62 -11.43 0.86
N ALA A 107 14.60 -12.45 1.72
CA ALA A 107 13.56 -13.46 1.73
C ALA A 107 12.23 -12.92 2.30
N ILE A 108 12.29 -11.95 3.21
CA ILE A 108 11.10 -11.25 3.74
C ILE A 108 10.62 -10.19 2.74
N TYR A 109 11.56 -9.41 2.19
CA TYR A 109 11.32 -8.41 1.15
C TYR A 109 11.52 -9.02 -0.24
N ALA A 110 10.90 -10.18 -0.44
CA ALA A 110 11.04 -10.94 -1.67
C ALA A 110 10.34 -10.26 -2.86
N PRO A 111 10.80 -10.53 -4.10
CA PRO A 111 10.08 -10.13 -5.30
C PRO A 111 8.60 -10.54 -5.26
N TYR A 112 7.75 -9.75 -5.93
CA TYR A 112 6.30 -9.91 -6.02
C TYR A 112 5.50 -9.64 -4.75
N ARG A 113 6.14 -9.42 -3.60
CA ARG A 113 5.43 -8.93 -2.41
C ARG A 113 4.95 -7.51 -2.59
N LEU A 114 3.81 -7.19 -1.97
CA LEU A 114 3.27 -5.84 -1.95
C LEU A 114 3.78 -5.10 -0.71
N ILE A 115 4.15 -3.85 -0.90
CA ILE A 115 4.63 -2.95 0.15
C ILE A 115 3.96 -1.60 0.02
N THR A 116 3.61 -1.02 1.17
CA THR A 116 3.24 0.39 1.31
C THR A 116 4.22 1.06 2.26
N VAL A 117 4.63 2.28 1.94
CA VAL A 117 5.58 3.06 2.73
C VAL A 117 5.06 4.50 2.89
N ALA A 118 5.03 4.99 4.13
CA ALA A 118 5.10 6.41 4.42
C ALA A 118 6.59 6.77 4.58
N GLY A 119 7.13 7.51 3.62
CA GLY A 119 8.56 7.76 3.55
C GLY A 119 8.87 9.21 3.20
N GLU A 120 9.99 9.68 3.72
CA GLU A 120 10.56 10.97 3.36
C GLU A 120 11.30 10.85 2.03
N VAL A 121 11.00 11.74 1.09
CA VAL A 121 11.73 11.80 -0.18
C VAL A 121 13.14 12.32 0.10
N THR A 122 14.15 11.57 -0.31
CA THR A 122 15.57 11.95 -0.14
C THR A 122 16.25 12.33 -1.46
N GLY A 123 15.46 12.55 -2.51
CA GLY A 123 15.93 12.90 -3.85
C GLY A 123 15.77 11.74 -4.83
N LYS A 124 16.81 11.48 -5.63
CA LYS A 124 16.79 10.47 -6.71
C LYS A 124 18.06 9.64 -6.80
N LYS A 125 17.93 8.45 -7.41
CA LYS A 125 19.06 7.64 -7.89
C LYS A 125 18.90 7.42 -9.39
N ILE A 126 20.02 7.42 -10.11
CA ILE A 126 20.03 7.08 -11.54
C ILE A 126 20.66 5.69 -11.63
N LEU A 127 19.85 4.71 -12.04
CA LEU A 127 20.27 3.31 -12.16
C LEU A 127 19.71 2.73 -13.45
N PRO A 128 20.38 1.74 -14.05
CA PRO A 128 19.89 1.12 -15.27
C PRO A 128 18.66 0.24 -15.02
N VAL A 129 17.62 0.43 -15.83
CA VAL A 129 16.58 -0.57 -16.10
C VAL A 129 16.97 -1.23 -17.42
N LYS A 130 17.54 -2.43 -17.34
CA LYS A 130 18.16 -3.10 -18.51
C LYS A 130 19.21 -2.16 -19.16
N GLU A 131 18.96 -1.69 -20.37
CA GLU A 131 19.88 -0.85 -21.15
C GLU A 131 19.59 0.65 -21.02
N ILE A 132 18.56 1.04 -20.27
CA ILE A 132 18.10 2.44 -20.17
C ILE A 132 18.43 3.00 -18.78
N GLN A 133 19.07 4.16 -18.72
CA GLN A 133 19.24 4.92 -17.47
C GLN A 133 17.88 5.42 -16.99
N TYR A 134 17.49 5.04 -15.78
CA TYR A 134 16.20 5.39 -15.19
C TYR A 134 16.40 6.21 -13.92
N ILE A 135 15.57 7.23 -13.75
CA ILE A 135 15.56 8.08 -12.55
C ILE A 135 14.58 7.46 -11.56
N TYR A 136 15.07 6.98 -10.44
CA TYR A 136 14.25 6.47 -9.34
C TYR A 136 14.08 7.58 -8.29
N PRO A 137 12.85 8.01 -7.97
CA PRO A 137 12.60 8.68 -6.70
C PRO A 137 13.06 7.78 -5.54
N VAL A 138 13.64 8.39 -4.51
CA VAL A 138 14.16 7.65 -3.35
C VAL A 138 13.40 8.07 -2.10
N LEU A 139 12.92 7.08 -1.36
CA LEU A 139 12.25 7.27 -0.08
C LEU A 139 13.07 6.64 1.04
N SER A 140 13.26 7.39 2.12
CA SER A 140 13.66 6.86 3.42
C SER A 140 12.40 6.53 4.23
N PRO A 141 12.15 5.26 4.60
CA PRO A 141 10.92 4.85 5.26
C PRO A 141 10.83 5.41 6.69
N ARG A 142 9.69 6.03 7.02
CA ARG A 142 9.31 6.35 8.42
C ARG A 142 8.44 5.26 9.01
N GLU A 143 7.53 4.74 8.20
CA GLU A 143 6.69 3.59 8.50
C GLU A 143 6.43 2.83 7.19
N HIS A 144 6.36 1.51 7.25
CA HIS A 144 6.04 0.68 6.10
C HIS A 144 5.33 -0.59 6.54
N ALA A 145 4.67 -1.22 5.59
CA ALA A 145 3.96 -2.47 5.81
C ALA A 145 4.09 -3.37 4.58
N LEU A 146 4.36 -4.65 4.85
CA LEU A 146 4.29 -5.71 3.86
C LEU A 146 2.89 -6.34 3.91
N ILE A 147 2.21 -6.38 2.77
CA ILE A 147 0.90 -7.02 2.70
C ILE A 147 1.10 -8.53 2.69
N LYS A 148 0.31 -9.25 3.50
CA LYS A 148 0.38 -10.70 3.54
C LYS A 148 -0.33 -11.28 2.32
N PRO A 149 0.15 -12.40 1.74
CA PRO A 149 -0.52 -13.04 0.60
C PRO A 149 -1.99 -13.37 0.86
N GLU A 150 -2.35 -13.71 2.10
CA GLU A 150 -3.72 -14.08 2.47
C GLU A 150 -4.67 -12.87 2.39
N ASP A 151 -4.18 -11.68 2.73
CA ASP A 151 -4.94 -10.43 2.71
C ASP A 151 -5.30 -9.96 1.29
N TYR A 152 -4.72 -10.60 0.26
CA TYR A 152 -4.98 -10.30 -1.14
C TYR A 152 -6.34 -10.82 -1.63
N TYR A 153 -6.80 -11.96 -1.12
CA TYR A 153 -8.04 -12.61 -1.58
C TYR A 153 -9.30 -12.03 -0.91
N ASP A 154 -9.17 -11.37 0.23
CA ASP A 154 -10.31 -10.79 0.97
C ASP A 154 -10.77 -9.43 0.45
N SER A 155 -10.01 -8.78 -0.45
CA SER A 155 -10.38 -7.49 -1.04
C SER A 155 -11.30 -7.61 -2.28
N GLN A 156 -11.53 -8.83 -2.79
CA GLN A 156 -12.46 -9.08 -3.89
C GLN A 156 -13.89 -9.22 -3.33
N PRO A 157 -14.90 -8.50 -3.88
CA PRO A 157 -16.28 -8.68 -3.45
C PRO A 157 -16.74 -10.11 -3.80
N ARG A 158 -16.94 -10.95 -2.78
CA ARG A 158 -17.45 -12.31 -2.95
C ARG A 158 -18.95 -12.26 -3.28
N PHE A 159 -19.28 -12.17 -4.56
CA PHE A 159 -20.63 -12.49 -5.03
C PHE A 159 -20.74 -14.00 -5.28
N HIS A 160 -21.19 -14.76 -4.28
CA HIS A 160 -21.61 -16.14 -4.49
C HIS A 160 -23.07 -16.16 -4.97
N PHE A 161 -23.29 -16.40 -6.26
CA PHE A 161 -24.58 -16.84 -6.77
C PHE A 161 -24.64 -18.37 -6.71
N GLY A 162 -25.12 -18.91 -5.59
CA GLY A 162 -25.39 -20.34 -5.46
C GLY A 162 -26.75 -20.69 -6.08
N PHE A 163 -26.75 -21.28 -7.28
CA PHE A 163 -27.90 -22.06 -7.75
C PHE A 163 -27.81 -23.46 -7.16
N GLY A 164 -28.53 -23.70 -6.06
CA GLY A 164 -28.66 -25.03 -5.46
C GLY A 164 -29.58 -25.91 -6.31
N LEU A 165 -29.02 -26.75 -7.17
CA LEU A 165 -29.74 -27.93 -7.68
C LEU A 165 -29.61 -29.05 -6.64
N GLY A 166 -30.53 -29.03 -5.68
CA GLY A 166 -30.79 -30.19 -4.83
C GLY A 166 -31.44 -31.28 -5.66
N ILE A 167 -30.65 -32.19 -6.23
CA ILE A 167 -31.17 -33.48 -6.65
C ILE A 167 -31.37 -34.33 -5.39
N PHE A 168 -32.57 -34.21 -4.82
CA PHE A 168 -33.07 -35.22 -3.92
C PHE A 168 -33.45 -36.45 -4.74
N ARG A 169 -32.82 -37.57 -4.36
CA ARG A 169 -33.14 -38.97 -4.68
C ARG A 169 -32.64 -39.53 -6.01
#